data_AF-A0A6A5SBE7-F1
#
_entry.id   AF-A0A6A5SBE7-F1
#
_cell.length_a   1.000
_cell.length_b   1.000
_cell.length_c   1.000
_cell.angle_alpha   90.00
_cell.angle_beta   90.00
_cell.angle_gamma   90.00
#
_symmetry.space_group_name_H-M   'P 1'
#
loop_
_entity.id
_entity.type
_entity.pdbx_description
1 polymer ?
#
loop_
_entity_poly.entity_id
_entity_poly.type
_entity_poly.pdbx_seq_one_letter_code
_entity_poly.pdbx_strand_id
1 'polypeptide(L)'
;MTTHWLDVDYVHREYHPFAIIRSKYRSMAALKSLSIIPRSPSPVPLEERPAEELIPAEMLELLNRCPDEQRQAKEADARKIKRECANSDGEDDGLTVVEERSTKRQLQLLAKGDIIVLD
;
A
#
# COMPACT_ATOMS: atom_id res chain seq x y z
N MET A 1 -56.33 -14.89 37.49
CA MET A 1 -55.01 -14.37 37.07
C MET A 1 -54.45 -13.58 38.23
N THR A 2 -53.35 -14.03 38.81
CA THR A 2 -52.84 -13.51 40.10
C THR A 2 -51.67 -12.57 39.82
N THR A 3 -51.91 -11.28 39.94
CA THR A 3 -50.90 -10.23 39.77
C THR A 3 -50.04 -10.17 41.03
N HIS A 4 -48.79 -10.59 40.92
CA HIS A 4 -47.80 -10.51 41.98
C HIS A 4 -47.03 -9.20 41.79
N TRP A 5 -47.25 -8.26 42.69
CA TRP A 5 -46.47 -7.04 42.76
C TRP A 5 -45.21 -7.35 43.56
N LEU A 6 -44.03 -7.24 42.93
CA LEU A 6 -42.77 -7.27 43.65
C LEU A 6 -42.57 -5.91 44.31
N ASP A 7 -42.59 -5.90 45.64
CA ASP A 7 -42.12 -4.77 46.43
C ASP A 7 -40.59 -4.85 46.46
N VAL A 8 -39.91 -3.81 45.95
CA VAL A 8 -38.45 -3.77 45.87
C VAL A 8 -37.95 -2.59 46.69
N ASP A 9 -37.44 -2.89 47.88
CA ASP A 9 -36.79 -1.92 48.75
C ASP A 9 -35.37 -1.64 48.28
N TYR A 10 -35.08 -0.38 47.96
CA TYR A 10 -33.73 0.07 47.65
C TYR A 10 -32.88 0.05 48.93
N VAL A 11 -31.81 -0.76 48.93
CA VAL A 11 -30.96 -1.03 50.10
C VAL A 11 -30.30 0.25 50.66
N HIS A 12 -30.15 1.32 49.87
CA HIS A 12 -29.50 2.56 50.31
C HIS A 12 -30.35 3.81 50.02
N ARG A 13 -30.59 4.60 51.09
CA ARG A 13 -31.37 5.85 51.12
C ARG A 13 -30.65 7.03 50.47
N GLU A 14 -29.34 6.91 50.33
CA GLU A 14 -28.50 7.80 49.53
C GLU A 14 -28.44 7.18 48.13
N TYR A 15 -28.91 7.89 47.11
CA TYR A 15 -29.13 7.47 45.72
C TYR A 15 -27.86 6.98 45.00
N HIS A 16 -27.18 5.98 45.55
CA HIS A 16 -25.91 5.46 45.07
C HIS A 16 -26.08 3.96 44.77
N PRO A 17 -25.62 3.50 43.60
CA PRO A 17 -25.79 2.12 43.21
C PRO A 17 -24.98 1.20 44.12
N PHE A 18 -25.58 0.06 44.52
CA PHE A 18 -24.91 -0.98 45.31
C PHE A 18 -23.66 -1.55 44.60
N ALA A 19 -23.69 -1.63 43.28
CA ALA A 19 -22.52 -1.94 42.45
C ALA A 19 -22.67 -1.37 41.04
N ILE A 20 -21.55 -0.95 40.43
CA ILE A 20 -21.48 -0.57 39.02
C ILE A 20 -20.61 -1.59 38.30
N ILE A 21 -21.23 -2.44 37.48
CA ILE A 21 -20.50 -3.39 36.64
C ILE A 21 -20.18 -2.69 35.32
N ARG A 22 -18.90 -2.36 35.11
CA ARG A 22 -18.41 -1.82 33.83
C ARG A 22 -17.88 -2.96 32.97
N SER A 23 -18.75 -3.53 32.13
CA SER A 23 -18.32 -4.53 31.15
C SER A 23 -17.39 -3.88 30.12
N LYS A 24 -16.17 -4.40 30.00
CA LYS A 24 -15.25 -4.01 28.92
C LYS A 24 -15.73 -4.66 27.63
N TYR A 25 -16.38 -3.87 26.78
CA TYR A 25 -16.64 -4.30 25.41
C TYR A 25 -15.38 -4.11 24.55
N ARG A 26 -15.39 -4.77 23.38
CA ARG A 26 -14.41 -4.46 22.33
C ARG A 26 -14.60 -2.99 21.91
N SER A 27 -13.49 -2.29 21.66
CA SER A 27 -13.55 -0.91 21.15
C SER A 27 -14.31 -0.86 19.83
N MET A 28 -14.84 0.31 19.46
CA MET A 28 -15.56 0.46 18.20
C MET A 28 -14.70 0.06 16.99
N ALA A 29 -13.40 0.34 17.03
CA ALA A 29 -12.43 -0.13 16.03
C ALA A 29 -12.34 -1.66 15.96
N ALA A 30 -12.32 -2.33 17.11
CA ALA A 30 -12.31 -3.80 17.18
C ALA A 30 -13.65 -4.42 16.73
N LEU A 31 -14.79 -3.77 17.00
CA LEU A 31 -16.10 -4.24 16.50
C LEU A 31 -16.21 -4.11 14.98
N LYS A 32 -15.66 -3.02 14.41
CA LYS A 32 -15.53 -2.84 12.95
C LYS A 32 -14.56 -3.85 12.35
N SER A 33 -13.46 -4.17 13.04
CA SER A 33 -12.49 -5.13 12.51
C SER A 33 -13.05 -6.56 12.47
N LEU A 34 -13.84 -6.94 13.48
CA LEU A 34 -14.57 -8.20 13.56
C LEU A 34 -15.84 -8.23 12.67
N SER A 35 -16.14 -7.16 11.93
CA SER A 35 -17.32 -7.03 11.07
C SER A 35 -18.67 -7.24 11.79
N ILE A 36 -18.68 -7.04 13.11
CA ILE A 36 -19.91 -7.02 13.93
C ILE A 36 -20.69 -5.73 13.67
N ILE A 37 -19.94 -4.63 13.49
CA ILE A 37 -20.45 -3.35 13.00
C ILE A 37 -19.95 -3.19 11.56
N PRO A 38 -20.79 -2.68 10.63
CA PRO A 38 -20.35 -2.38 9.27
C PRO A 38 -19.11 -1.49 9.28
N ARG A 39 -18.13 -1.84 8.43
CA ARG A 39 -16.98 -0.99 8.18
C ARG A 39 -17.40 0.21 7.33
N SER A 40 -16.62 1.28 7.38
CA SER A 40 -16.68 2.31 6.33
C SER A 40 -16.34 1.64 4.99
N PRO A 41 -17.00 2.04 3.88
CA PRO A 41 -16.65 1.51 2.58
C PRO A 41 -15.17 1.77 2.30
N SER A 42 -14.51 0.83 1.61
CA SER A 42 -13.16 1.08 1.12
C SER A 42 -13.20 2.29 0.20
N PRO A 43 -12.25 3.23 0.30
CA PRO A 43 -12.15 4.30 -0.68
C PRO A 43 -11.96 3.70 -2.08
N VAL A 44 -12.48 4.42 -3.09
CA VAL A 44 -12.36 4.02 -4.50
C VAL A 44 -10.87 4.01 -4.88
N PRO A 45 -10.37 2.95 -5.54
CA PRO A 45 -9.00 2.88 -6.05
C PRO A 45 -8.64 4.08 -6.94
N LEU A 46 -7.35 4.46 -6.95
CA LEU A 46 -6.86 5.58 -7.74
C LEU A 46 -7.05 5.37 -9.25
N GLU A 47 -6.94 4.12 -9.71
CA GLU A 47 -7.10 3.73 -11.11
C GLU A 47 -8.56 3.86 -11.61
N GLU A 48 -9.53 3.75 -10.70
CA GLU A 48 -10.96 3.79 -11.02
C GLU A 48 -11.55 5.21 -10.93
N ARG A 49 -10.77 6.18 -10.43
CA ARG A 49 -11.21 7.58 -10.30
C ARG A 49 -11.07 8.33 -11.63
N PRO A 50 -12.00 9.22 -11.98
CA PRO A 50 -11.92 10.01 -13.21
C PRO A 50 -10.73 10.98 -13.16
N ALA A 51 -10.13 11.25 -14.31
CA ALA A 51 -8.90 12.05 -14.43
C ALA A 51 -9.08 13.48 -13.88
N GLU A 52 -10.29 14.04 -13.97
CA GLU A 52 -10.64 15.37 -13.48
C GLU A 52 -10.63 15.47 -11.93
N GLU A 53 -10.76 14.35 -11.22
CA GLU A 53 -10.78 14.30 -9.76
C GLU A 53 -9.42 13.92 -9.15
N LEU A 54 -8.43 13.59 -9.98
CA LEU A 54 -7.09 13.24 -9.52
C LEU A 54 -6.25 14.48 -9.24
N ILE A 55 -5.58 14.46 -8.10
CA ILE A 55 -4.58 15.46 -7.75
C ILE A 55 -3.31 15.22 -8.60
N PRO A 56 -2.54 16.24 -8.99
CA PRO A 56 -1.30 16.04 -9.75
C PRO A 56 -0.32 15.04 -9.12
N ALA A 57 -0.26 14.99 -7.79
CA ALA A 57 0.55 14.02 -7.05
C ALA A 57 0.06 12.58 -7.22
N GLU A 58 -1.26 12.37 -7.20
CA GLU A 58 -1.91 11.07 -7.41
C GLU A 58 -1.74 10.59 -8.86
N MET A 59 -1.78 11.51 -9.83
CA MET A 59 -1.53 11.21 -11.25
C MET A 59 -0.08 10.76 -11.48
N LEU A 60 0.89 11.38 -10.80
CA LEU A 60 2.28 10.94 -10.84
C LEU A 60 2.46 9.55 -10.20
N GLU A 61 1.73 9.24 -9.12
CA GLU A 61 1.74 7.93 -8.50
C GLU A 61 1.27 6.84 -9.48
N LEU A 62 0.19 7.10 -10.24
CA LEU A 62 -0.28 6.19 -11.28
C LEU A 62 0.76 5.98 -12.39
N LEU A 63 1.40 7.06 -12.86
CA LEU A 63 2.42 6.97 -13.89
C LEU A 63 3.66 6.17 -13.44
N ASN A 64 4.01 6.25 -12.16
CA ASN A 64 5.12 5.49 -11.59
C ASN A 64 4.78 4.00 -11.41
N ARG A 65 3.49 3.66 -11.24
CA ARG A 65 3.02 2.28 -11.08
C ARG A 65 3.00 1.49 -12.39
N CYS A 66 2.87 2.15 -13.55
CA CYS A 66 2.83 1.53 -14.87
C CYS A 66 4.04 1.89 -15.77
N PRO A 67 5.25 1.35 -15.50
CA PRO A 67 6.43 1.62 -16.33
C PRO A 67 6.42 0.89 -17.69
N ASP A 68 5.71 -0.23 -17.82
CA ASP A 68 5.83 -1.11 -18.99
C ASP A 68 5.10 -0.60 -20.23
N GLU A 69 3.95 0.05 -20.07
CA GLU A 69 3.22 0.68 -21.19
C GLU A 69 4.00 1.88 -21.75
N GLN A 70 4.66 2.65 -20.88
CA GLN A 70 5.53 3.75 -21.30
C GLN A 70 6.78 3.28 -22.04
N ARG A 71 7.35 2.13 -21.65
CA ARG A 71 8.50 1.55 -22.35
C ARG A 71 8.11 1.13 -23.77
N GLN A 72 6.97 0.45 -23.92
CA GLN A 72 6.49 0.02 -25.23
C GLN A 72 6.13 1.20 -26.16
N ALA A 73 5.50 2.25 -25.62
CA ALA A 73 5.18 3.46 -26.39
C ALA A 73 6.45 4.20 -26.84
N LYS A 74 7.44 4.34 -25.96
CA LYS A 74 8.74 4.98 -26.28
C LYS A 74 9.55 4.15 -27.27
N GLU A 75 9.53 2.83 -27.16
CA GLU A 75 10.19 1.92 -28.10
C GLU A 75 9.53 1.95 -29.49
N ALA A 76 8.20 2.01 -29.55
CA ALA A 76 7.47 2.12 -30.82
C ALA A 76 7.73 3.46 -31.52
N ASP A 77 7.88 4.55 -30.76
CA ASP A 77 8.18 5.87 -31.29
C ASP A 77 9.66 5.98 -31.76
N ALA A 78 10.60 5.45 -30.97
CA ALA A 78 12.01 5.37 -31.35
C ALA A 78 12.25 4.54 -32.62
N ARG A 79 11.44 3.50 -32.87
CA ARG A 79 11.48 2.69 -34.10
C ARG A 79 10.99 3.44 -35.34
N LYS A 80 10.13 4.46 -35.19
CA LYS A 80 9.61 5.26 -36.31
C LYS A 80 10.58 6.34 -36.81
N ILE A 81 11.57 6.72 -36.00
CA ILE A 81 12.50 7.83 -36.30
C ILE A 81 13.70 7.39 -37.16
N LYS A 82 13.95 6.08 -37.33
CA LYS A 82 14.99 5.59 -38.24
C LYS A 82 14.44 5.37 -39.65
N ARG A 83 14.41 6.43 -40.45
CA ARG A 83 14.38 6.33 -41.92
C ARG A 83 15.67 6.93 -42.47
N GLU A 84 16.31 6.18 -43.36
CA GLU A 84 17.65 6.38 -43.89
C GLU A 84 17.88 7.73 -44.59
N CYS A 85 19.02 8.37 -44.29
CA CYS A 85 19.62 9.38 -45.16
C CYS A 85 20.89 8.74 -45.74
N ALA A 86 20.87 8.42 -47.03
CA ALA A 86 22.00 7.82 -47.72
C ALA A 86 23.09 8.86 -48.02
N ASN A 87 24.34 8.40 -47.96
CA ASN A 87 25.61 8.97 -48.44
C ASN A 87 26.40 9.90 -47.49
N SER A 88 27.50 9.36 -46.96
CA SER A 88 28.85 9.92 -47.13
C SER A 88 29.87 8.87 -46.66
N ASP A 89 30.72 8.44 -47.57
CA ASP A 89 31.91 7.63 -47.31
C ASP A 89 32.83 8.30 -46.26
N GLY A 90 33.43 7.50 -45.39
CA GLY A 90 34.42 7.92 -44.41
C GLY A 90 35.02 6.70 -43.71
N GLU A 91 36.34 6.59 -43.75
CA GLU A 91 37.17 5.41 -43.52
C GLU A 91 36.93 4.57 -42.25
N ASP A 92 37.12 3.27 -42.45
CA ASP A 92 37.20 2.18 -41.49
C ASP A 92 38.47 2.30 -40.64
N ASP A 93 38.36 2.82 -39.42
CA ASP A 93 39.39 2.68 -38.39
C ASP A 93 38.90 1.71 -37.30
N GLY A 94 39.37 0.46 -37.44
CA GLY A 94 39.11 -0.63 -36.51
C GLY A 94 39.58 -0.36 -35.09
N LEU A 95 38.63 -0.19 -34.17
CA LEU A 95 38.86 -0.12 -32.73
C LEU A 95 38.11 -1.26 -32.03
N THR A 96 38.83 -2.27 -31.56
CA THR A 96 38.30 -3.30 -30.65
C THR A 96 38.43 -2.83 -29.20
N VAL A 97 37.31 -2.43 -28.57
CA VAL A 97 37.26 -2.12 -27.14
C VAL A 97 37.06 -3.43 -26.37
N VAL A 98 38.11 -3.91 -25.72
CA VAL A 98 38.03 -4.97 -24.70
C VAL A 98 37.99 -4.31 -23.34
N GLU A 99 36.83 -4.32 -22.68
CA GLU A 99 36.70 -3.91 -21.28
C GLU A 99 36.51 -5.15 -20.39
N GLU A 100 37.61 -5.62 -19.81
CA GLU A 100 37.59 -6.68 -18.80
C GLU A 100 37.23 -6.08 -17.43
N ARG A 101 36.00 -6.34 -16.98
CA ARG A 101 35.49 -5.83 -15.69
C ARG A 101 35.80 -6.84 -14.60
N SER A 102 36.76 -6.55 -13.74
CA SER A 102 37.00 -7.35 -12.53
C SER A 102 35.90 -7.07 -11.50
N THR A 103 34.95 -8.00 -11.35
CA THR A 103 33.91 -7.92 -10.31
C THR A 103 34.51 -8.16 -8.92
N LYS A 104 34.56 -7.14 -8.07
CA LYS A 104 34.76 -7.32 -6.63
C LYS A 104 33.44 -7.75 -6.00
N ARG A 105 33.42 -8.96 -5.42
CA ARG A 105 32.30 -9.44 -4.61
C ARG A 105 32.16 -8.56 -3.37
N GLN A 106 31.07 -7.80 -3.25
CA GLN A 106 30.68 -7.20 -1.99
C GLN A 106 30.07 -8.29 -1.09
N LEU A 107 30.81 -8.66 -0.05
CA LEU A 107 30.24 -9.29 1.14
C LEU A 107 29.37 -8.25 1.84
N GLN A 108 28.06 -8.46 1.88
CA GLN A 108 27.21 -7.69 2.78
C GLN A 108 27.41 -8.24 4.19
N LEU A 109 28.00 -7.39 5.04
CA LEU A 109 28.10 -7.56 6.48
C LEU A 109 26.68 -7.65 7.05
N LEU A 110 26.39 -8.75 7.73
CA LEU A 110 25.17 -8.94 8.51
C LEU A 110 25.02 -7.76 9.48
N ALA A 111 24.08 -6.87 9.20
CA ALA A 111 23.78 -5.77 10.09
C ALA A 111 23.24 -6.35 11.41
N LYS A 112 23.74 -5.85 12.54
CA LYS A 112 23.31 -6.25 13.89
C LYS A 112 21.80 -6.05 14.02
N GLY A 113 21.04 -7.14 13.99
CA GLY A 113 19.59 -7.10 14.20
C GLY A 113 18.82 -8.37 13.82
N ASP A 114 19.38 -9.25 13.00
CA ASP A 114 18.65 -10.44 12.56
C ASP A 114 18.70 -11.55 13.63
N ILE A 115 17.61 -11.69 14.40
CA ILE A 115 17.38 -12.83 15.27
C ILE A 115 16.65 -13.89 14.45
N ILE A 116 17.35 -14.98 14.13
CA ILE A 116 16.73 -16.18 13.58
C ILE A 116 16.17 -16.97 14.76
N VAL A 117 14.84 -17.05 14.86
CA VAL A 117 14.16 -17.95 15.79
C VAL A 117 14.13 -19.33 15.16
N LEU A 118 14.72 -20.31 15.83
CA LEU A 118 14.53 -21.73 15.54
C LEU A 118 13.64 -22.31 16.64
N ASP A 119 12.64 -23.09 16.20
CA ASP A 119 11.71 -23.88 17.01
C ASP A 119 12.45 -24.88 17.93
#